data_AF-A0A1J4NSN9-F1
#
_entry.id   AF-A0A1J4NSN9-F1
#
_cell.length_a   1.000
_cell.length_b   1.000
_cell.length_c   1.000
_cell.angle_alpha   90.00
_cell.angle_beta   90.00
_cell.angle_gamma   90.00
#
_symmetry.space_group_name_H-M   'P 1'
#
loop_
_entity.id
_entity.type
_entity.pdbx_description
1 polymer ?
#
loop_
_entity_poly.entity_id
_entity_poly.type
_entity_poly.pdbx_seq_one_letter_code
_entity_poly.pdbx_strand_id
1 'polypeptide(L)'
;MAALRAPAAGGPPAAGTSPAADGPPPVLVAAERRHVERLVLRGTQRGWLRYLGEVTDLVVSAAEEPTPADPAPALLAGEVVLDHHRMLIGLPGPGYERAAAQRQALERAVDRLRSRGGERRNTR
;
A
#
# COMPACT_ATOMS: atom_id res chain seq x y z
N MET A 1 -14.85 -61.29 -33.06
CA MET A 1 -14.88 -60.86 -31.64
C MET A 1 -14.17 -59.51 -31.54
N ALA A 2 -14.94 -58.45 -31.36
CA ALA A 2 -14.45 -57.07 -31.26
C ALA A 2 -14.07 -56.75 -29.80
N ALA A 3 -12.82 -56.39 -29.55
CA ALA A 3 -12.40 -55.83 -28.27
C ALA A 3 -12.35 -54.30 -28.38
N LEU A 4 -13.20 -53.67 -27.58
CA LEU A 4 -13.41 -52.23 -27.49
C LEU A 4 -12.14 -51.51 -27.00
N ARG A 5 -11.77 -50.44 -27.71
CA ARG A 5 -10.81 -49.42 -27.32
C ARG A 5 -11.46 -48.49 -26.29
N ALA A 6 -10.89 -48.39 -25.09
CA ALA A 6 -11.29 -47.40 -24.09
C ALA A 6 -10.62 -46.03 -24.36
N PRO A 7 -11.34 -44.90 -24.29
CA PRO A 7 -10.73 -43.58 -24.30
C PRO A 7 -10.30 -43.14 -22.90
N ALA A 8 -9.20 -42.39 -22.87
CA ALA A 8 -8.71 -41.64 -21.71
C ALA A 8 -9.79 -40.65 -21.22
N ALA A 9 -10.02 -40.63 -19.90
CA ALA A 9 -10.84 -39.61 -19.25
C ALA A 9 -10.04 -39.01 -18.09
N GLY A 10 -9.79 -37.71 -18.24
CA GLY A 10 -9.23 -36.72 -17.31
C GLY A 10 -8.89 -37.19 -15.91
N GLY A 11 -7.60 -37.14 -15.58
CA GLY A 11 -7.21 -36.81 -14.20
C GLY A 11 -7.90 -35.50 -13.80
N PRO A 12 -8.21 -35.31 -12.50
CA PRO A 12 -8.80 -34.06 -12.04
C PRO A 12 -7.91 -32.92 -12.55
N PRO A 13 -8.46 -31.85 -13.13
CA PRO A 13 -7.65 -30.68 -13.41
C PRO A 13 -6.98 -30.33 -12.10
N ALA A 14 -5.65 -30.30 -12.10
CA ALA A 14 -4.87 -29.70 -11.04
C ALA A 14 -5.61 -28.39 -10.73
N ALA A 15 -6.20 -28.34 -9.54
CA ALA A 15 -6.91 -27.17 -9.07
C ALA A 15 -5.88 -26.06 -9.18
N GLY A 16 -6.02 -25.26 -10.24
CA GLY A 16 -5.16 -24.12 -10.49
C GLY A 16 -5.26 -23.32 -9.21
N THR A 17 -4.14 -23.25 -8.49
CA THR A 17 -4.03 -22.48 -7.27
C THR A 17 -4.46 -21.08 -7.64
N SER A 18 -5.69 -20.75 -7.29
CA SER A 18 -6.27 -19.44 -7.55
C SER A 18 -5.34 -18.43 -6.90
N PRO A 19 -4.87 -17.38 -7.59
CA PRO A 19 -4.08 -16.31 -6.98
C PRO A 19 -4.99 -15.40 -6.13
N ALA A 20 -5.69 -16.01 -5.18
CA ALA A 20 -6.66 -15.37 -4.32
C ALA A 20 -6.12 -15.35 -2.90
N ALA A 21 -5.13 -14.50 -2.65
CA ALA A 21 -4.97 -13.69 -1.43
C ALA A 21 -3.60 -12.95 -1.38
N ASP A 22 -3.26 -12.13 -2.37
CA ASP A 22 -2.08 -11.24 -2.28
C ASP A 22 -2.33 -9.99 -1.41
N GLY A 23 -3.45 -9.93 -0.69
CA GLY A 23 -3.83 -8.81 0.17
C GLY A 23 -3.70 -9.14 1.66
N PRO A 24 -3.54 -8.12 2.53
CA PRO A 24 -3.53 -8.34 3.97
C PRO A 24 -4.84 -9.00 4.44
N PRO A 25 -4.79 -9.88 5.45
CA PRO A 25 -5.97 -10.53 6.01
C PRO A 25 -7.09 -9.53 6.35
N PRO A 26 -8.37 -9.83 6.03
CA PRO A 26 -9.50 -8.91 6.28
C PRO A 26 -9.61 -8.42 7.72
N VAL A 27 -9.20 -9.26 8.69
CA VAL A 27 -9.18 -8.91 10.10
C VAL A 27 -8.19 -7.78 10.41
N LEU A 28 -7.03 -7.75 9.75
CA LEU A 28 -6.05 -6.67 9.91
C LEU A 28 -6.57 -5.38 9.28
N VAL A 29 -7.17 -5.46 8.09
CA VAL A 29 -7.79 -4.29 7.45
C VAL A 29 -8.91 -3.71 8.32
N ALA A 30 -9.76 -4.57 8.90
CA ALA A 30 -10.83 -4.12 9.79
C ALA A 30 -10.29 -3.52 11.09
N ALA A 31 -9.22 -4.08 11.66
CA ALA A 31 -8.56 -3.55 12.85
C ALA A 31 -7.96 -2.16 12.57
N GLU A 32 -7.27 -2.02 11.43
CA GLU A 32 -6.65 -0.76 11.02
C GLU A 32 -7.71 0.31 10.73
N ARG A 33 -8.77 -0.03 10.00
CA ARG A 33 -9.88 0.89 9.78
C ARG A 33 -10.48 1.41 11.08
N ARG A 34 -10.72 0.52 12.05
CA ARG A 34 -11.23 0.91 13.38
C ARG A 34 -10.22 1.77 14.15
N HIS A 35 -8.93 1.54 13.96
CA HIS A 35 -7.89 2.36 14.57
C HIS A 35 -7.92 3.79 14.00
N VAL A 36 -7.90 3.92 12.67
CA VAL A 36 -7.98 5.22 11.98
C VAL A 36 -9.28 5.94 12.31
N GLU A 37 -10.42 5.25 12.30
CA GLU A 37 -11.71 5.83 12.66
C GLU A 37 -11.71 6.41 14.08
N ARG A 38 -11.18 5.66 15.06
CA ARG A 38 -11.03 6.18 16.44
C ARG A 38 -10.07 7.38 16.49
N LEU A 39 -8.99 7.36 15.72
CA LEU A 39 -8.01 8.43 15.69
C LEU A 39 -8.60 9.72 15.10
N VAL A 40 -9.38 9.61 14.02
CA VAL A 40 -10.05 10.74 13.38
C VAL A 40 -11.17 11.30 14.25
N LEU A 41 -12.02 10.45 14.82
CA LEU A 41 -13.21 10.89 15.56
C LEU A 41 -12.93 11.28 17.01
N ARG A 42 -11.93 10.68 17.65
CA ARG A 42 -11.68 10.81 19.10
C ARG A 42 -10.20 10.98 19.45
N GLY A 43 -9.32 11.04 18.46
CA GLY A 43 -7.89 11.17 18.69
C GLY A 43 -7.48 12.59 19.03
N THR A 44 -6.19 12.74 19.33
CA THR A 44 -5.56 14.04 19.52
C THR A 44 -4.80 14.43 18.26
N GLN A 45 -4.58 15.73 18.05
CA GLN A 45 -3.71 16.23 16.98
C GLN A 45 -2.33 15.54 17.01
N ARG A 46 -1.73 15.38 18.19
CA ARG A 46 -0.45 14.68 18.36
C ARG A 46 -0.54 13.22 17.92
N GLY A 47 -1.62 12.52 18.27
CA GLY A 47 -1.86 11.15 17.83
C GLY A 47 -2.00 11.04 16.32
N TRP A 48 -2.74 11.96 15.71
CA TRP A 48 -2.92 12.04 14.26
C TRP A 48 -1.60 12.29 13.52
N LEU A 49 -0.82 13.29 13.95
CA LEU A 49 0.49 13.60 13.35
C LEU A 49 1.50 12.46 13.52
N ARG A 50 1.42 11.71 14.62
CA ARG A 50 2.23 10.51 14.81
C ARG A 50 1.88 9.44 13.78
N TYR A 51 0.59 9.15 13.61
CA TYR A 51 0.11 8.17 12.62
C TYR A 51 0.51 8.55 11.19
N LEU A 52 0.37 9.82 10.79
CA LEU A 52 0.84 10.28 9.48
C LEU A 52 2.35 10.07 9.30
N GLY A 53 3.14 10.22 10.37
CA GLY A 53 4.56 9.90 10.37
C GLY A 53 4.83 8.41 10.18
N GLU A 54 4.13 7.55 10.90
CA GLU A 54 4.25 6.10 10.77
C GLU A 54 3.96 5.64 9.33
N VAL A 55 2.90 6.18 8.70
CA VAL A 55 2.59 5.86 7.29
C VAL A 55 3.64 6.44 6.33
N THR A 56 4.17 7.64 6.61
CA THR A 56 5.27 8.22 5.82
C THR A 56 6.48 7.29 5.82
N ASP A 57 6.87 6.78 6.99
CA ASP A 57 8.01 5.88 7.12
C ASP A 57 7.79 4.57 6.33
N LEU A 58 6.57 4.02 6.33
CA LEU A 58 6.20 2.85 5.53
C LEU A 58 6.32 3.10 4.02
N VAL A 59 5.80 4.25 3.54
CA VAL A 59 5.87 4.60 2.11
C VAL A 59 7.32 4.85 1.66
N VAL A 60 8.12 5.55 2.48
CA VAL A 60 9.54 5.77 2.21
C VAL A 60 10.29 4.45 2.15
N SER A 61 10.05 3.55 3.11
CA SER A 61 10.65 2.21 3.12
C SER A 61 10.29 1.42 1.86
N ALA A 62 9.02 1.40 1.48
CA ALA A 62 8.56 0.73 0.25
C ALA A 62 9.18 1.33 -1.03
N ALA A 63 9.45 2.65 -1.05
CA ALA A 63 10.11 3.32 -2.17
C ALA A 63 11.61 3.00 -2.26
N GLU A 64 12.24 2.58 -1.15
CA GLU A 64 13.65 2.20 -1.05
C GLU A 64 13.88 0.70 -1.24
N GLU A 65 12.85 -0.12 -1.05
CA GLU A 65 12.93 -1.56 -1.27
C GLU A 65 13.27 -1.90 -2.73
N PRO A 66 14.39 -2.60 -3.00
CA PRO A 66 14.84 -2.94 -4.35
C PRO A 66 13.99 -4.05 -5.00
N THR A 67 13.23 -4.81 -4.20
CA THR A 67 12.47 -5.99 -4.59
C THR A 67 11.13 -5.60 -5.24
N PRO A 68 10.61 -6.39 -6.21
CA PRO A 68 9.41 -6.02 -6.95
C PRO A 68 8.14 -6.38 -6.17
N ALA A 69 7.88 -5.73 -5.04
CA ALA A 69 6.50 -5.57 -4.56
C ALA A 69 5.73 -4.62 -5.51
N ASP A 70 4.42 -4.84 -5.66
CA ASP A 70 3.57 -3.91 -6.40
C ASP A 70 3.65 -2.52 -5.74
N PRO A 71 4.12 -1.46 -6.45
CA PRO A 71 4.21 -0.13 -5.85
C PRO A 71 2.84 0.54 -5.66
N ALA A 72 1.76 0.01 -6.24
CA ALA A 72 0.46 0.68 -6.26
C ALA A 72 -0.12 0.97 -4.85
N PRO A 73 -0.08 0.05 -3.86
CA PRO A 73 -0.58 0.36 -2.51
C PRO A 73 0.23 1.46 -1.81
N ALA A 74 1.56 1.42 -1.92
CA ALA A 74 2.43 2.43 -1.33
C ALA A 74 2.25 3.80 -2.01
N LEU A 75 2.06 3.81 -3.34
CA LEU A 75 1.79 5.03 -4.10
C LEU A 75 0.46 5.66 -3.67
N LEU A 76 -0.61 4.86 -3.58
CA LEU A 76 -1.92 5.34 -3.14
C LEU A 76 -1.87 5.91 -1.71
N ALA A 77 -1.22 5.20 -0.79
CA ALA A 77 -1.03 5.69 0.58
C ALA A 77 -0.22 7.00 0.61
N GLY A 78 0.86 7.08 -0.18
CA GLY A 78 1.69 8.28 -0.30
C GLY A 78 0.92 9.49 -0.82
N GLU A 79 0.07 9.32 -1.84
CA GLU A 79 -0.76 10.39 -2.38
C GLU A 79 -1.77 10.92 -1.35
N VAL A 80 -2.44 10.03 -0.63
CA VAL A 80 -3.38 10.41 0.44
C VAL A 80 -2.68 11.16 1.56
N VAL A 81 -1.53 10.68 2.04
CA VAL A 81 -0.80 11.32 3.13
C VAL A 81 -0.18 12.66 2.69
N LEU A 82 0.24 12.80 1.42
CA LEU A 82 0.67 14.08 0.86
C LEU A 82 -0.43 15.13 0.89
N ASP A 83 -1.66 14.74 0.55
CA ASP A 83 -2.82 15.64 0.61
C ASP A 83 -3.04 16.16 2.04
N HIS A 84 -3.00 15.26 3.03
CA HIS A 84 -3.09 15.64 4.44
C HIS A 84 -1.95 16.57 4.87
N HIS A 85 -0.70 16.30 4.45
CA HIS A 85 0.43 17.18 4.76
C HIS A 85 0.33 18.57 4.10
N ARG A 86 -0.37 18.69 2.97
CA ARG A 86 -0.64 19.99 2.33
C ARG A 86 -1.73 20.76 3.05
N MET A 87 -2.74 20.09 3.60
CA MET A 87 -3.73 20.73 4.47
C MET A 87 -3.12 21.28 5.78
N LEU A 88 -1.96 20.78 6.19
CA LEU A 88 -1.24 21.25 7.40
C LEU A 88 -0.34 22.48 7.14
N ILE A 89 -0.34 23.04 5.92
CA ILE A 89 0.45 24.22 5.57
C ILE A 89 -0.16 25.46 6.23
N GLY A 90 0.26 25.78 7.46
CA GLY A 90 -0.24 26.94 8.20
C GLY A 90 -0.15 26.83 9.72
N LEU A 91 0.22 25.67 10.26
CA LEU A 91 0.46 25.53 11.69
C LEU A 91 1.78 26.20 12.09
N PRO A 92 1.84 27.08 13.09
CA PRO A 92 3.11 27.53 13.65
C PRO A 92 3.70 26.46 14.59
N GLY A 93 5.04 26.40 14.64
CA GLY A 93 5.77 25.62 15.64
C GLY A 93 6.30 24.24 15.19
N PRO A 94 6.89 23.47 16.11
CA PRO A 94 7.68 22.27 15.78
C PRO A 94 6.90 21.17 15.02
N GLY A 95 5.58 21.10 15.21
CA GLY A 95 4.73 20.15 14.49
C GLY A 95 4.69 20.43 12.98
N TYR A 96 4.81 21.69 12.57
CA TYR A 96 4.85 22.09 11.17
C TYR A 96 6.18 21.76 10.52
N GLU A 97 7.30 22.04 11.18
CA GLU A 97 8.63 21.69 10.66
C GLU A 97 8.74 20.19 10.41
N ARG A 98 8.25 19.38 11.36
CA ARG A 98 8.17 17.93 11.19
C ARG A 98 7.30 17.55 9.99
N ALA A 99 6.10 18.12 9.87
CA ALA A 99 5.20 17.85 8.75
C ALA A 99 5.81 18.30 7.39
N ALA A 100 6.60 19.37 7.38
CA ALA A 100 7.29 19.85 6.19
C ALA A 100 8.41 18.89 5.76
N ALA A 101 9.21 18.39 6.71
CA ALA A 101 10.23 17.38 6.44
C ALA A 101 9.61 16.06 5.94
N GLN A 102 8.52 15.62 6.58
CA GLN A 102 7.76 14.44 6.15
C GLN A 102 7.20 14.60 4.74
N ARG A 103 6.62 15.77 4.43
CA ARG A 103 6.12 16.07 3.08
C ARG A 103 7.22 15.96 2.02
N GLN A 104 8.40 16.54 2.25
CA GLN A 104 9.53 16.45 1.31
C GLN A 104 10.00 15.00 1.10
N ALA A 105 10.08 14.21 2.18
CA ALA A 105 10.44 12.80 2.08
C ALA A 105 9.40 12.01 1.26
N LEU A 106 8.13 12.29 1.50
CA LEU A 106 7.02 11.60 0.85
C LEU A 106 6.89 11.98 -0.63
N GLU A 107 7.13 13.24 -1.01
CA GLU A 107 7.19 13.68 -2.41
C GLU A 107 8.26 12.89 -3.18
N ARG A 108 9.47 12.78 -2.63
CA ARG A 108 10.56 11.99 -3.23
C ARG A 108 10.20 10.51 -3.34
N ALA A 109 9.59 9.93 -2.30
CA ALA A 109 9.18 8.53 -2.30
C ALA A 109 8.12 8.23 -3.37
N VAL A 110 7.11 9.09 -3.47
CA VAL A 110 6.04 8.99 -4.49
C VAL A 110 6.61 9.08 -5.89
N ASP A 111 7.55 9.99 -6.15
CA ASP A 111 8.19 10.10 -7.46
C ASP A 111 8.95 8.82 -7.84
N ARG A 112 9.71 8.23 -6.90
CA ARG A 112 10.38 6.92 -7.13
C ARG A 112 9.38 5.80 -7.43
N LEU A 113 8.29 5.72 -6.68
CA LEU A 113 7.25 4.70 -6.85
C LEU A 113 6.56 4.83 -8.22
N ARG A 114 6.30 6.07 -8.68
CA ARG A 114 5.74 6.34 -10.02
C ARG A 114 6.67 5.90 -11.14
N SER A 115 7.97 6.19 -11.03
CA SER A 115 8.98 5.75 -11.99
C SER A 115 8.99 4.22 -12.12
N ARG A 116 9.01 3.50 -11.00
CA ARG A 116 8.94 2.02 -10.98
C ARG A 116 7.63 1.47 -11.55
N GLY A 117 6.50 2.11 -11.24
CA GLY A 117 5.20 1.73 -11.78
C GLY A 117 5.10 1.93 -13.30
N GLY A 118 5.77 2.95 -13.83
CA GLY A 118 5.91 3.19 -15.27
C GLY A 118 6.76 2.12 -15.95
N GLU A 119 7.90 1.76 -15.38
CA GLU A 119 8.79 0.71 -15.89
C GLU A 119 8.07 -0.64 -16.01
N ARG A 120 7.33 -1.06 -14.96
CA ARG A 120 6.55 -2.32 -15.00
C ARG A 120 5.49 -2.36 -16.11
N ARG A 121 4.87 -1.21 -16.42
CA ARG A 121 3.85 -1.14 -17.48
C ARG A 121 4.46 -1.20 -18.88
N ASN A 122 5.70 -0.74 -19.08
CA ASN A 122 6.39 -0.84 -20.37
C ASN A 122 6.93 -2.26 -20.66
N THR A 123 7.12 -3.09 -19.63
CA THR A 123 7.63 -4.47 -19.77
C THR A 123 6.55 -5.54 -19.97
N ARG A 124 5.27 -5.16 -20.01
CA ARG A 124 4.12 -6.07 -20.11
C ARG A 124 3.35 -5.84 -21.40
#